data_AF-A0A533RP16-F1
#
_entry.id   AF-A0A533RP16-F1
#
_cell.length_a   1.000
_cell.length_b   1.000
_cell.length_c   1.000
_cell.angle_alpha   90.00
_cell.angle_beta   90.00
_cell.angle_gamma   90.00
#
_symmetry.space_group_name_H-M   'P 1'
#
loop_
_entity.id
_entity.type
_entity.pdbx_description
1 polymer ?
#
loop_
_entity_poly.entity_id
_entity_poly.type
_entity_poly.pdbx_seq_one_letter_code
_entity_poly.pdbx_strand_id
1 'polypeptide(L)'
;MTDETSQTETAAVERVSKIEHTHIGGQAVIEGVMMRGKYNWAVAVRTSDGNIHVEQHDLGSHPGRRPWTQWPIVRGVVALVDTMSLAMRALSVSAKMAGETEEEQLTEKEVGGVMVVALVIAVGLFMILPNVIARFAAGSPDTSPFMFNLASGVVRVLVLFGYIWAISRMEDIQRVFAYHGAEHKTIHAYEHGIDLEPEGIQKFGTAHVRCGTSFLLMVMIVAFVVYLLIPLRSIVTPWGSTNPDPVFGMGQVIR
;
A
#
# COMPACT_ATOMS: atom_id res chain seq x y z
N MET A 1 -0.61 58.59 1.22
CA MET A 1 0.16 57.54 1.93
C MET A 1 -0.70 56.29 1.97
N THR A 2 -0.99 55.72 0.78
CA THR A 2 -1.87 54.57 0.55
C THR A 2 -1.62 54.10 -0.89
N ASP A 3 -0.47 53.50 -1.18
CA ASP A 3 -0.27 52.86 -2.50
C ASP A 3 0.86 51.80 -2.55
N GLU A 4 1.69 51.65 -1.51
CA GLU A 4 2.76 50.64 -1.51
C GLU A 4 2.28 49.24 -1.10
N THR A 5 1.19 49.14 -0.32
CA THR A 5 0.66 47.84 0.13
C THR A 5 -0.06 47.07 -0.99
N SER A 6 -0.65 47.76 -1.96
CA SER A 6 -1.36 47.14 -3.09
C SER A 6 -0.39 46.47 -4.07
N GLN A 7 0.72 47.12 -4.41
CA GLN A 7 1.70 46.61 -5.37
C GLN A 7 2.52 45.43 -4.84
N THR A 8 2.67 45.33 -3.51
CA THR A 8 3.43 44.25 -2.86
C THR A 8 2.66 42.92 -2.86
N GLU A 9 1.33 42.96 -2.75
CA GLU A 9 0.47 41.77 -2.87
C GLU A 9 0.41 41.25 -4.31
N THR A 10 0.31 42.14 -5.31
CA THR A 10 0.24 41.73 -6.72
C THR A 10 1.54 41.07 -7.18
N ALA A 11 2.70 41.57 -6.71
CA ALA A 11 4.00 41.01 -7.04
C ALA A 11 4.31 39.66 -6.35
N ALA A 12 3.64 39.35 -5.23
CA ALA A 12 3.78 38.07 -4.53
C ALA A 12 2.98 36.95 -5.23
N VAL A 13 1.83 37.29 -5.81
CA VAL A 13 0.98 36.36 -6.59
C VAL A 13 1.64 36.01 -7.94
N GLU A 14 2.43 36.91 -8.51
CA GLU A 14 3.07 36.73 -9.83
C GLU A 14 4.31 35.81 -9.80
N ARG A 15 4.80 35.41 -8.61
CA ARG A 15 5.93 34.47 -8.47
C ARG A 15 5.51 33.00 -8.30
N VAL A 16 4.28 32.64 -8.63
CA VAL A 16 3.99 31.22 -8.88
C VAL A 16 4.57 30.90 -10.25
N SER A 17 5.85 30.52 -10.25
CA SER A 17 6.51 29.90 -11.40
C SER A 17 5.55 28.90 -12.02
N LYS A 18 5.40 28.93 -13.36
CA LYS A 18 4.67 27.94 -14.14
C LYS A 18 4.88 26.56 -13.49
N ILE A 19 3.80 25.95 -12.99
CA ILE A 19 3.87 24.68 -12.26
C ILE A 19 4.50 23.67 -13.21
N GLU A 20 5.80 23.43 -13.05
CA GLU A 20 6.47 22.37 -13.78
C GLU A 20 5.89 21.04 -13.29
N HIS A 21 5.60 20.12 -14.21
CA HIS A 21 5.08 18.81 -13.84
C HIS A 21 6.02 18.16 -12.83
N THR A 22 5.58 18.11 -11.58
CA THR A 22 6.30 17.40 -10.52
C THR A 22 5.71 16.01 -10.40
N HIS A 23 6.54 15.04 -9.99
CA HIS A 23 6.03 13.70 -9.76
C HIS A 23 5.02 13.73 -8.59
N ILE A 24 3.74 13.54 -8.89
CA ILE A 24 2.66 13.40 -7.92
C ILE A 24 2.39 11.91 -7.69
N GLY A 25 2.11 11.54 -6.45
CA GLY A 25 1.52 10.26 -6.11
C GLY A 25 0.27 10.49 -5.27
N GLY A 26 -0.52 9.45 -5.05
CA GLY A 26 -1.68 9.52 -4.18
C GLY A 26 -1.94 8.22 -3.45
N GLN A 27 -2.99 8.27 -2.63
CA GLN A 27 -3.55 7.12 -1.93
C GLN A 27 -5.04 7.38 -1.70
N ALA A 28 -5.88 6.37 -1.92
CA ALA A 28 -7.24 6.40 -1.43
C ALA A 28 -7.27 6.32 0.10
N VAL A 29 -8.13 7.13 0.70
CA VAL A 29 -8.45 7.10 2.13
C VAL A 29 -9.94 6.88 2.32
N ILE A 30 -10.42 6.78 3.56
CA ILE A 30 -11.85 6.62 3.84
C ILE A 30 -12.56 7.86 3.32
N GLU A 31 -13.57 7.68 2.45
CA GLU A 31 -14.34 8.80 1.89
C GLU A 31 -13.50 9.86 1.12
N GLY A 32 -12.30 9.53 0.64
CA GLY A 32 -11.43 10.56 0.09
C GLY A 32 -10.16 10.10 -0.61
N VAL A 33 -9.36 11.08 -1.01
CA VAL A 33 -8.05 10.87 -1.64
C VAL A 33 -7.01 11.78 -0.99
N MET A 34 -5.84 11.21 -0.74
CA MET A 34 -4.63 11.95 -0.42
C MET A 34 -3.75 12.05 -1.66
N MET A 35 -3.27 13.27 -1.94
CA MET A 35 -2.29 13.56 -2.99
C MET A 35 -1.01 14.08 -2.37
N ARG A 36 0.13 13.62 -2.88
CA ARG A 36 1.47 13.94 -2.40
C ARG A 36 2.31 14.53 -3.53
N GLY A 37 2.60 15.82 -3.42
CA GLY A 37 3.54 16.54 -4.29
C GLY A 37 4.98 16.50 -3.77
N LYS A 38 5.87 17.29 -4.37
CA LYS A 38 7.29 17.34 -3.97
C LYS A 38 7.50 17.98 -2.59
N TYR A 39 6.75 19.04 -2.29
CA TYR A 39 6.93 19.89 -1.10
C TYR A 39 5.73 19.91 -0.18
N ASN A 40 4.59 19.35 -0.60
CA ASN A 40 3.36 19.35 0.16
C ASN A 40 2.57 18.08 -0.10
N TRP A 41 1.61 17.83 0.77
CA TRP A 41 0.57 16.85 0.57
C TRP A 41 -0.77 17.46 0.96
N ALA A 42 -1.82 16.96 0.35
CA ALA A 42 -3.18 17.39 0.62
C ALA A 42 -4.09 16.16 0.71
N VAL A 43 -5.11 16.26 1.55
CA VAL A 43 -6.15 15.23 1.67
C VAL A 43 -7.51 15.89 1.51
N ALA A 44 -8.34 15.29 0.65
CA ALA A 44 -9.71 15.72 0.42
C ALA A 44 -10.65 14.58 0.82
N VAL A 45 -11.57 14.85 1.74
CA VAL A 45 -12.45 13.85 2.37
C VAL A 45 -13.89 14.36 2.31
N ARG A 46 -14.81 13.49 1.92
CA ARG A 46 -16.24 13.74 2.04
C ARG A 46 -16.69 13.59 3.49
N THR A 47 -17.27 14.63 4.06
CA THR A 47 -17.83 14.59 5.40
C THR A 47 -19.19 13.90 5.42
N SER A 48 -19.66 13.49 6.60
CA SER A 48 -20.98 12.90 6.81
C SER A 48 -22.13 13.79 6.28
N ASP A 49 -21.95 15.12 6.35
CA ASP A 49 -22.90 16.11 5.81
C ASP A 49 -22.85 16.26 4.28
N GLY A 50 -21.96 15.52 3.60
CA GLY A 50 -21.79 15.50 2.15
C GLY A 50 -20.87 16.59 1.58
N ASN A 51 -20.35 17.49 2.42
CA ASN A 51 -19.36 18.49 2.04
C ASN A 51 -17.97 17.86 1.81
N ILE A 52 -17.08 18.58 1.13
CA ILE A 52 -15.68 18.15 0.96
C ILE A 52 -14.79 18.98 1.88
N HIS A 53 -14.17 18.32 2.85
CA HIS A 53 -13.11 18.89 3.67
C HIS A 53 -11.76 18.70 2.99
N VAL A 54 -10.95 19.75 2.97
CA VAL A 54 -9.61 19.72 2.36
C VAL A 54 -8.60 20.27 3.35
N GLU A 55 -7.56 19.49 3.65
CA GLU A 55 -6.39 19.96 4.40
C GLU A 55 -5.15 19.85 3.54
N GLN A 56 -4.28 20.85 3.64
CA GLN A 56 -2.99 20.90 2.99
C GLN A 56 -1.90 21.08 4.04
N HIS A 57 -0.82 20.34 3.88
CA HIS A 57 0.33 20.40 4.76
C HIS A 57 1.62 20.40 3.98
N ASP A 58 2.59 21.18 4.45
CA ASP A 58 3.93 21.11 3.91
C ASP A 58 4.58 19.77 4.29
N LEU A 59 5.17 19.13 3.30
CA LEU A 59 6.19 18.13 3.54
C LEU A 59 7.43 18.90 3.95
N GLY A 60 7.86 18.71 5.20
CA GLY A 60 9.14 19.24 5.62
C GLY A 60 10.19 18.94 4.54
N SER A 61 10.90 19.99 4.10
CA SER A 61 12.20 19.76 3.48
C SER A 61 12.94 18.79 4.42
N HIS A 62 13.67 17.81 3.88
CA HIS A 62 14.51 16.96 4.71
C HIS A 62 15.91 17.60 4.74
N PRO A 63 16.16 18.70 5.46
CA PRO A 63 17.51 19.22 5.59
C PRO A 63 18.30 18.16 6.35
N GLY A 64 19.35 17.64 5.72
CA GLY A 64 20.31 16.76 6.42
C GLY A 64 20.05 15.26 6.34
N ARG A 65 19.52 14.73 5.21
CA ARG A 65 19.67 13.29 4.96
C ARG A 65 21.17 12.94 4.96
N ARG A 66 21.59 12.23 5.99
CA ARG A 66 22.98 11.78 6.14
C ARG A 66 23.35 10.91 4.92
N PRO A 67 24.60 10.93 4.42
CA PRO A 67 24.99 10.23 3.19
C PRO A 67 24.61 8.73 3.16
N TRP A 68 24.65 8.05 4.31
CA TRP A 68 24.30 6.64 4.43
C TRP A 68 22.80 6.34 4.19
N THR A 69 21.90 7.32 4.35
CA THR A 69 20.47 7.15 4.05
C THR A 69 20.17 7.00 2.55
N GLN A 70 21.17 7.25 1.70
CA GLN A 70 21.08 7.08 0.24
C GLN A 70 21.44 5.65 -0.20
N TRP A 71 21.93 4.79 0.68
CA TRP A 71 22.20 3.40 0.34
C TRP A 71 20.93 2.67 -0.09
N PRO A 72 20.92 1.83 -1.15
CA PRO A 72 19.69 1.31 -1.75
C PRO A 72 18.70 0.67 -0.76
N ILE A 73 19.19 -0.14 0.19
CA ILE A 73 18.37 -0.81 1.20
C ILE A 73 17.84 0.21 2.22
N VAL A 74 18.73 1.02 2.79
CA VAL A 74 18.37 2.03 3.81
C VAL A 74 17.41 3.06 3.24
N ARG A 75 17.67 3.52 2.01
CA ARG A 75 16.82 4.44 1.26
C ARG A 75 15.41 3.89 1.11
N GLY A 76 15.29 2.59 0.81
CA GLY A 76 14.00 1.90 0.73
C GLY A 76 13.26 1.88 2.06
N VAL A 77 13.94 1.53 3.15
CA VAL A 77 13.34 1.51 4.50
C VAL A 77 12.91 2.92 4.93
N VAL A 78 13.76 3.92 4.75
CA VAL A 78 13.43 5.32 5.09
C VAL A 78 12.23 5.79 4.26
N ALA A 79 12.22 5.53 2.95
CA ALA A 79 11.09 5.89 2.10
C ALA A 79 9.79 5.17 2.55
N LEU A 80 9.87 3.89 2.92
CA LEU A 80 8.72 3.14 3.43
C LEU A 80 8.16 3.79 4.70
N VAL A 81 9.03 4.10 5.68
CA VAL A 81 8.62 4.75 6.93
C VAL A 81 7.99 6.12 6.66
N ASP A 82 8.58 6.93 5.77
CA ASP A 82 8.04 8.24 5.41
C ASP A 82 6.64 8.11 4.79
N THR A 83 6.48 7.19 3.83
CA THR A 83 5.18 6.96 3.16
C THR A 83 4.13 6.39 4.10
N MET A 84 4.51 5.43 4.97
CA MET A 84 3.61 4.84 5.95
C MET A 84 3.15 5.89 6.97
N SER A 85 4.07 6.70 7.49
CA SER A 85 3.75 7.76 8.45
C SER A 85 2.78 8.78 7.84
N LEU A 86 2.97 9.11 6.56
CA LEU A 86 2.08 10.00 5.82
C LEU A 86 0.70 9.37 5.59
N ALA A 87 0.67 8.11 5.17
CA ALA A 87 -0.56 7.35 4.96
C ALA A 87 -1.39 7.26 6.25
N MET A 88 -0.75 6.99 7.40
CA MET A 88 -1.42 6.95 8.70
C MET A 88 -2.02 8.30 9.07
N ARG A 89 -1.30 9.42 8.86
CA ARG A 89 -1.85 10.76 9.09
C ARG A 89 -3.07 11.04 8.22
N ALA A 90 -3.00 10.71 6.93
CA ALA A 90 -4.11 10.91 6.01
C ALA A 90 -5.34 10.05 6.37
N LEU A 91 -5.11 8.79 6.79
CA LEU A 91 -6.17 7.91 7.27
C LEU A 91 -6.83 8.46 8.55
N SER A 92 -6.04 8.96 9.51
CA SER A 92 -6.59 9.57 10.73
C SER A 92 -7.43 10.82 10.43
N VAL A 93 -6.99 11.68 9.52
CA VAL A 93 -7.81 12.83 9.07
C VAL A 93 -9.10 12.32 8.43
N SER A 94 -9.01 11.29 7.58
CA SER A 94 -10.18 10.77 6.88
C SER A 94 -11.22 10.14 7.80
N ALA A 95 -10.79 9.35 8.78
CA ALA A 95 -11.66 8.73 9.77
C ALA A 95 -12.42 9.78 10.58
N LYS A 96 -11.69 10.79 11.08
CA LYS A 96 -12.27 11.91 11.84
C LYS A 96 -13.32 12.69 11.03
N MET A 97 -13.07 12.92 9.74
CA MET A 97 -13.94 13.74 8.90
C MET A 97 -15.11 12.95 8.30
N ALA A 98 -14.96 11.65 8.09
CA ALA A 98 -16.01 10.76 7.59
C ALA A 98 -17.15 10.55 8.61
N GLY A 99 -17.01 11.07 9.82
CA GLY A 99 -18.05 11.05 10.84
C GLY A 99 -17.95 9.89 11.83
N GLU A 100 -16.80 9.20 11.91
CA GLU A 100 -16.51 8.34 13.07
C GLU A 100 -16.48 9.22 14.32
N THR A 101 -17.53 9.10 15.15
CA THR A 101 -17.62 9.83 16.41
C THR A 101 -16.45 9.44 17.32
N GLU A 102 -16.05 10.29 18.28
CA GLU A 102 -14.98 9.93 19.23
C GLU A 102 -15.31 8.64 20.01
N GLU A 103 -16.59 8.26 20.12
CA GLU A 103 -17.04 7.00 20.72
C GLU A 103 -16.94 5.78 19.77
N GLU A 104 -16.95 5.99 18.45
CA GLU A 104 -16.77 4.94 17.43
C GLU A 104 -15.30 4.69 17.07
N GLN A 105 -14.39 5.60 17.45
CA GLN A 105 -12.96 5.42 17.26
C GLN A 105 -12.43 4.30 18.17
N LEU A 106 -11.77 3.32 17.56
CA LEU A 106 -11.14 2.21 18.27
C LEU A 106 -10.09 2.74 19.25
N THR A 107 -10.11 2.25 20.49
CA THR A 107 -9.05 2.49 21.46
C THR A 107 -7.73 1.89 20.98
N GLU A 108 -6.59 2.39 21.46
CA GLU A 108 -5.26 1.87 21.07
C GLU A 108 -5.13 0.34 21.25
N LYS A 109 -5.80 -0.21 22.28
CA LYS A 109 -5.84 -1.65 22.54
C LYS A 109 -6.67 -2.40 21.50
N GLU A 110 -7.81 -1.84 21.08
CA GLU A 110 -8.67 -2.43 20.05
C GLU A 110 -7.98 -2.39 18.69
N VAL A 111 -7.35 -1.26 18.34
CA VAL A 111 -6.52 -1.16 17.13
C VAL A 111 -5.40 -2.21 17.17
N GLY A 112 -4.69 -2.34 18.29
CA GLY A 112 -3.66 -3.37 18.47
C GLY A 112 -4.23 -4.79 18.31
N GLY A 113 -5.41 -5.06 18.87
CA GLY A 113 -6.10 -6.34 18.75
C GLY A 113 -6.48 -6.67 17.31
N VAL A 114 -7.09 -5.72 16.59
CA VAL A 114 -7.45 -5.87 15.17
C VAL A 114 -6.20 -6.11 14.32
N MET A 115 -5.11 -5.39 14.58
CA MET A 115 -3.84 -5.58 13.88
C MET A 115 -3.26 -6.99 14.09
N VAL A 116 -3.32 -7.52 15.31
CA VAL A 116 -2.87 -8.89 15.61
C VAL A 116 -3.75 -9.92 14.88
N VAL A 117 -5.07 -9.75 14.92
CA VAL A 117 -6.01 -10.65 14.22
C VAL A 117 -5.77 -10.61 12.71
N ALA A 118 -5.63 -9.41 12.13
CA ALA A 118 -5.31 -9.24 10.71
C ALA A 118 -3.98 -9.92 10.34
N LEU A 119 -2.94 -9.82 11.19
CA LEU A 119 -1.66 -10.49 10.98
C LEU A 119 -1.81 -12.02 11.01
N VAL A 120 -2.53 -12.56 11.99
CA VAL A 120 -2.78 -14.01 12.09
C VAL A 120 -3.53 -14.53 10.87
N ILE A 121 -4.58 -13.81 10.43
CA ILE A 121 -5.33 -14.14 9.21
C ILE A 121 -4.41 -14.07 7.99
N ALA A 122 -3.58 -13.03 7.87
CA ALA A 122 -2.67 -12.88 6.75
C ALA A 122 -1.64 -14.03 6.68
N VAL A 123 -1.02 -14.40 7.81
CA VAL A 123 -0.09 -15.53 7.88
C VAL A 123 -0.81 -16.84 7.56
N GLY A 124 -2.00 -17.06 8.13
CA GLY A 124 -2.83 -18.22 7.86
C GLY A 124 -3.17 -18.36 6.38
N LEU A 125 -3.69 -17.30 5.78
CA LEU A 125 -4.23 -17.28 4.42
C LEU A 125 -3.14 -17.29 3.35
N PHE A 126 -2.07 -16.50 3.51
CA PHE A 126 -1.06 -16.30 2.47
C PHE A 126 0.22 -17.10 2.66
N MET A 127 0.51 -17.61 3.86
CA MET A 127 1.69 -18.44 4.11
C MET A 127 1.34 -19.89 4.42
N ILE A 128 0.44 -20.15 5.37
CA ILE A 128 0.16 -21.51 5.82
C ILE A 128 -0.71 -22.26 4.80
N LEU A 129 -1.87 -21.69 4.45
CA LEU A 129 -2.87 -22.33 3.59
C LEU A 129 -2.29 -22.82 2.24
N PRO A 130 -1.49 -22.03 1.50
CA PRO A 130 -0.97 -22.47 0.21
C PRO A 130 0.00 -23.65 0.34
N ASN A 131 0.80 -23.69 1.41
CA ASN A 131 1.73 -24.78 1.67
C ASN A 131 1.01 -26.06 2.11
N VAL A 132 -0.05 -25.93 2.91
CA VAL A 132 -0.89 -27.08 3.31
C VAL A 132 -1.56 -27.70 2.09
N ILE A 133 -2.21 -26.88 1.24
CA ILE A 133 -2.86 -27.34 0.02
C ILE A 133 -1.83 -27.98 -0.93
N ALA A 134 -0.68 -27.33 -1.12
CA ALA A 134 0.39 -27.88 -1.96
C ALA A 134 0.88 -29.24 -1.45
N ARG A 135 0.99 -29.44 -0.14
CA ARG A 135 1.42 -30.72 0.44
C ARG A 135 0.47 -31.86 0.09
N PHE A 136 -0.84 -31.59 0.12
CA PHE A 136 -1.86 -32.59 -0.24
C PHE A 136 -1.97 -32.81 -1.75
N ALA A 137 -1.83 -31.74 -2.55
CA ALA A 137 -2.00 -31.81 -4.00
C ALA A 137 -0.76 -32.32 -4.76
N ALA A 138 0.44 -32.03 -4.26
CA ALA A 138 1.70 -32.20 -4.98
C ALA A 138 2.76 -33.04 -4.23
N GLY A 139 2.49 -33.48 -3.00
CA GLY A 139 3.42 -34.23 -2.15
C GLY A 139 4.25 -33.34 -1.23
N SER A 140 5.19 -33.94 -0.50
CA SER A 140 6.05 -33.18 0.42
C SER A 140 7.10 -32.36 -0.34
N PRO A 141 7.56 -31.24 0.23
CA PRO A 141 8.66 -30.46 -0.34
C PRO A 141 9.98 -31.26 -0.46
N ASP A 142 10.12 -32.37 0.25
CA ASP A 142 11.30 -33.25 0.17
C ASP A 142 11.24 -34.26 -0.98
N THR A 143 10.05 -34.79 -1.29
CA THR A 143 9.88 -35.81 -2.34
C THR A 143 9.76 -35.17 -3.73
N SER A 144 9.06 -34.05 -3.82
CA SER A 144 8.74 -33.38 -5.09
C SER A 144 8.88 -31.85 -4.98
N PRO A 145 10.10 -31.31 -4.72
CA PRO A 145 10.30 -29.89 -4.45
C PRO A 145 9.72 -28.96 -5.53
N PHE A 146 9.92 -29.32 -6.80
CA PHE A 146 9.40 -28.55 -7.94
C PHE A 146 7.87 -28.52 -7.96
N MET A 147 7.22 -29.68 -7.83
CA MET A 147 5.75 -29.78 -7.88
C MET A 147 5.11 -29.09 -6.68
N PHE A 148 5.73 -29.20 -5.50
CA PHE A 148 5.30 -28.49 -4.30
C PHE A 148 5.37 -26.97 -4.47
N ASN A 149 6.50 -26.44 -4.97
CA ASN A 149 6.66 -24.99 -5.17
C ASN A 149 5.72 -24.45 -6.25
N LEU A 150 5.52 -25.21 -7.34
CA LEU A 150 4.57 -24.88 -8.39
C LEU A 150 3.14 -24.82 -7.83
N ALA A 151 2.70 -25.86 -7.10
CA ALA A 151 1.38 -25.91 -6.49
C ALA A 151 1.19 -24.79 -5.45
N SER A 152 2.15 -24.58 -4.56
CA SER A 152 2.08 -23.51 -3.54
C SER A 152 2.00 -22.13 -4.19
N GLY A 153 2.76 -21.88 -5.24
CA GLY A 153 2.71 -20.64 -6.00
C GLY A 153 1.36 -20.41 -6.69
N VAL A 154 0.85 -21.42 -7.40
CA VAL A 154 -0.48 -21.34 -8.05
C VAL A 154 -1.57 -21.09 -7.01
N VAL A 155 -1.54 -21.79 -5.88
CA VAL A 155 -2.53 -21.59 -4.81
C VAL A 155 -2.43 -20.18 -4.23
N ARG A 156 -1.22 -19.62 -4.02
CA ARG A 156 -1.07 -18.22 -3.57
C ARG A 156 -1.72 -17.22 -4.52
N VAL A 157 -1.53 -17.40 -5.83
CA VAL A 157 -2.14 -16.53 -6.84
C VAL A 157 -3.67 -16.63 -6.76
N LEU A 158 -4.20 -17.85 -6.71
CA LEU A 158 -5.66 -18.07 -6.59
C LEU A 158 -6.23 -17.49 -5.30
N VAL A 159 -5.54 -17.66 -4.17
CA VAL A 159 -5.93 -17.09 -2.87
C VAL A 159 -5.91 -15.56 -2.92
N LEU A 160 -4.91 -14.95 -3.56
CA LEU A 160 -4.84 -13.48 -3.71
C LEU A 160 -6.04 -12.95 -4.50
N PHE A 161 -6.33 -13.53 -5.66
CA PHE A 161 -7.49 -13.11 -6.46
C PHE A 161 -8.82 -13.41 -5.76
N GLY A 162 -8.93 -14.56 -5.10
CA GLY A 162 -10.11 -14.92 -4.31
C GLY A 162 -10.34 -13.97 -3.13
N TYR A 163 -9.26 -13.56 -2.44
CA TYR A 163 -9.30 -12.57 -1.37
C TYR A 163 -9.77 -11.21 -1.88
N ILE A 164 -9.15 -10.68 -2.94
CA ILE A 164 -9.54 -9.41 -3.55
C ILE A 164 -11.01 -9.46 -3.99
N TRP A 165 -11.42 -10.55 -4.65
CA TRP A 165 -12.81 -10.75 -5.03
C TRP A 165 -13.76 -10.74 -3.83
N ALA A 166 -13.42 -11.45 -2.75
CA ALA A 166 -14.26 -11.51 -1.55
C ALA A 166 -14.43 -10.13 -0.90
N ILE A 167 -13.33 -9.39 -0.66
CA ILE A 167 -13.40 -8.06 -0.04
C ILE A 167 -14.05 -7.03 -0.97
N SER A 168 -13.92 -7.18 -2.29
CA SER A 168 -14.54 -6.27 -3.26
C SER A 168 -16.08 -6.29 -3.22
N ARG A 169 -16.68 -7.25 -2.51
CA ARG A 169 -18.13 -7.30 -2.30
C ARG A 169 -18.60 -6.48 -1.09
N MET A 170 -17.68 -5.92 -0.30
CA MET A 170 -18.00 -5.04 0.82
C MET A 170 -18.18 -3.60 0.31
N GLU A 171 -19.27 -2.93 0.68
CA GLU A 171 -19.61 -1.58 0.20
C GLU A 171 -18.52 -0.54 0.54
N ASP A 172 -17.95 -0.62 1.74
CA ASP A 172 -16.88 0.27 2.19
C ASP A 172 -15.63 0.12 1.30
N ILE A 173 -15.28 -1.12 0.95
CA ILE A 173 -14.12 -1.41 0.08
C ILE A 173 -14.38 -0.97 -1.36
N GLN A 174 -15.60 -1.16 -1.87
CA GLN A 174 -15.99 -0.65 -3.19
C GLN A 174 -15.83 0.87 -3.27
N ARG A 175 -16.18 1.55 -2.18
CA ARG A 175 -16.04 2.99 -2.09
C ARG A 175 -14.58 3.43 -2.08
N VAL A 176 -13.72 2.76 -1.31
CA VAL A 176 -12.26 2.99 -1.35
C VAL A 176 -11.71 2.76 -2.76
N PHE A 177 -12.18 1.73 -3.47
CA PHE A 177 -11.78 1.49 -4.87
C PHE A 177 -12.27 2.59 -5.83
N ALA A 178 -13.44 3.18 -5.59
CA ALA A 178 -13.92 4.32 -6.37
C ALA A 178 -13.01 5.55 -6.17
N TYR A 179 -12.64 5.86 -4.93
CA TYR A 179 -11.69 6.95 -4.65
C TYR A 179 -10.29 6.66 -5.20
N HIS A 180 -9.83 5.41 -5.17
CA HIS A 180 -8.57 5.02 -5.81
C HIS A 180 -8.62 5.17 -7.34
N GLY A 181 -9.75 4.83 -7.96
CA GLY A 181 -9.97 5.08 -9.37
C GLY A 181 -9.94 6.58 -9.69
N ALA A 182 -10.55 7.41 -8.85
CA ALA A 182 -10.50 8.86 -8.98
C ALA A 182 -9.07 9.41 -8.85
N GLU A 183 -8.29 8.91 -7.88
CA GLU A 183 -6.87 9.25 -7.71
C GLU A 183 -6.09 9.02 -9.01
N HIS A 184 -6.18 7.83 -9.60
CA HIS A 184 -5.47 7.51 -10.82
C HIS A 184 -5.90 8.38 -12.01
N LYS A 185 -7.20 8.63 -12.16
CA LYS A 185 -7.70 9.50 -13.24
C LYS A 185 -7.20 10.94 -13.10
N THR A 186 -7.20 11.47 -11.88
CA THR A 186 -6.71 12.82 -11.58
C THR A 186 -5.21 12.92 -11.84
N ILE A 187 -4.43 11.92 -11.45
CA ILE A 187 -2.99 11.86 -11.75
C ILE A 187 -2.75 11.82 -13.26
N HIS A 188 -3.51 11.02 -14.01
CA HIS A 188 -3.41 11.01 -15.47
C HIS A 188 -3.71 12.38 -16.09
N ALA A 189 -4.80 13.03 -15.66
CA ALA A 189 -5.14 14.37 -16.14
C ALA A 189 -4.02 15.37 -15.85
N TYR A 190 -3.46 15.33 -14.64
CA TYR A 190 -2.32 16.14 -14.24
C TYR A 190 -1.08 15.88 -15.11
N GLU A 191 -0.74 14.62 -15.37
CA GLU A 191 0.44 14.26 -16.18
C GLU A 191 0.28 14.63 -17.66
N HIS A 192 -0.95 14.73 -18.16
CA HIS A 192 -1.24 15.18 -19.52
C HIS A 192 -1.45 16.69 -19.63
N GLY A 193 -1.37 17.43 -18.51
CA GLY A 193 -1.54 18.89 -18.49
C GLY A 193 -2.94 19.35 -18.89
N ILE A 194 -3.95 18.51 -18.62
CA ILE A 194 -5.36 18.86 -18.83
C ILE A 194 -5.89 19.50 -17.55
N ASP A 195 -6.80 20.46 -17.69
CA ASP A 195 -7.49 21.09 -16.56
C ASP A 195 -8.11 20.04 -15.63
N LEU A 196 -7.94 20.23 -14.32
CA LEU A 196 -8.35 19.31 -13.27
C LEU A 196 -9.86 19.45 -12.94
N GLU A 197 -10.67 19.50 -13.99
CA GLU A 197 -12.12 19.53 -13.93
C GLU A 197 -12.69 18.12 -14.15
N PRO A 198 -13.84 17.78 -13.53
CA PRO A 198 -14.43 16.45 -13.62
C PRO A 198 -14.61 15.93 -15.05
N GLU A 199 -15.01 16.79 -15.99
CA GLU A 199 -15.24 16.44 -17.40
C GLU A 199 -13.95 16.02 -18.11
N GLY A 200 -12.82 16.64 -17.76
CA GLY A 200 -11.50 16.28 -18.27
C GLY A 200 -10.99 14.98 -17.66
N ILE A 201 -11.08 14.87 -16.33
CA ILE A 201 -10.56 13.75 -15.54
C ILE A 201 -11.27 12.43 -15.90
N GLN A 202 -12.59 12.45 -16.09
CA GLN A 202 -13.37 11.22 -16.33
C GLN A 202 -12.98 10.47 -17.62
N LYS A 203 -12.34 11.16 -18.58
CA LYS A 203 -11.86 10.59 -19.85
C LYS A 203 -10.71 9.59 -19.65
N PHE A 204 -10.00 9.68 -18.53
CA PHE A 204 -8.90 8.76 -18.24
C PHE A 204 -9.37 7.45 -17.61
N GLY A 205 -8.59 6.40 -17.84
CA GLY A 205 -8.80 5.09 -17.22
C GLY A 205 -8.30 5.03 -15.78
N THR A 206 -8.66 3.96 -15.07
CA THR A 206 -8.21 3.71 -13.69
C THR A 206 -6.91 2.90 -13.63
N ALA A 207 -6.34 2.47 -14.75
CA ALA A 207 -5.08 1.72 -14.77
C ALA A 207 -3.89 2.68 -14.66
N HIS A 208 -3.00 2.44 -13.69
CA HIS A 208 -1.83 3.28 -13.47
C HIS A 208 -0.60 2.42 -13.09
N VAL A 209 0.55 2.64 -13.73
CA VAL A 209 1.77 1.81 -13.56
C VAL A 209 2.38 1.88 -12.16
N ARG A 210 2.11 2.97 -11.43
CA ARG A 210 2.52 3.19 -10.04
C ARG A 210 1.54 2.64 -8.99
N CYS A 211 0.50 1.91 -9.40
CA CYS A 211 -0.47 1.36 -8.47
C CYS A 211 0.12 0.21 -7.63
N GLY A 212 -0.20 0.19 -6.33
CA GLY A 212 0.21 -0.88 -5.41
C GLY A 212 -0.22 -2.28 -5.84
N THR A 213 -1.32 -2.43 -6.59
CA THR A 213 -1.73 -3.74 -7.13
C THR A 213 -0.72 -4.30 -8.13
N SER A 214 -0.09 -3.44 -8.94
CA SER A 214 0.98 -3.84 -9.85
C SER A 214 2.24 -4.23 -9.09
N PHE A 215 2.55 -3.51 -8.01
CA PHE A 215 3.66 -3.86 -7.11
C PHE A 215 3.45 -5.23 -6.44
N LEU A 216 2.26 -5.48 -5.89
CA LEU A 216 1.93 -6.77 -5.25
C LEU A 216 2.08 -7.94 -6.24
N LEU A 217 1.57 -7.79 -7.46
CA LEU A 217 1.71 -8.81 -8.51
C LEU A 217 3.18 -9.03 -8.89
N MET A 218 3.96 -7.96 -9.05
CA MET A 218 5.39 -8.04 -9.37
C MET A 218 6.17 -8.78 -8.27
N VAL A 219 5.98 -8.40 -7.00
CA VAL A 219 6.62 -9.06 -5.86
C VAL A 219 6.24 -10.53 -5.81
N MET A 220 4.98 -10.88 -6.02
CA MET A 220 4.52 -12.26 -6.02
C MET A 220 5.14 -13.08 -7.16
N ILE A 221 5.20 -12.55 -8.38
CA ILE A 221 5.79 -13.24 -9.54
C ILE A 221 7.30 -13.42 -9.33
N VAL A 222 8.01 -12.36 -8.91
CA VAL A 222 9.45 -12.44 -8.64
C VAL A 222 9.73 -13.43 -7.53
N ALA A 223 8.97 -13.39 -6.43
CA ALA A 223 9.10 -14.36 -5.35
C ALA A 223 8.82 -15.79 -5.84
N PHE A 224 7.77 -16.00 -6.65
CA PHE A 224 7.46 -17.30 -7.23
C PHE A 224 8.61 -17.85 -8.08
N VAL A 225 9.18 -17.03 -8.98
CA VAL A 225 10.32 -17.42 -9.82
C VAL A 225 11.56 -17.72 -8.96
N VAL A 226 11.84 -16.90 -7.94
CA VAL A 226 12.96 -17.12 -7.02
C VAL A 226 12.79 -18.44 -6.27
N TYR A 227 11.60 -18.74 -5.72
CA TYR A 227 11.34 -20.00 -5.03
C TYR A 227 11.33 -21.21 -5.96
N LEU A 228 10.98 -21.02 -7.23
CA LEU A 228 11.06 -22.07 -8.24
C LEU A 228 12.52 -22.43 -8.58
N LEU A 229 13.40 -21.43 -8.70
CA LEU A 229 14.80 -21.60 -9.10
C LEU A 229 15.74 -21.91 -7.94
N ILE A 230 15.46 -21.38 -6.75
CA ILE A 230 16.32 -21.52 -5.56
C ILE A 230 15.50 -22.17 -4.45
N PRO A 231 15.61 -23.50 -4.27
CA PRO A 231 15.05 -24.17 -3.11
C PRO A 231 15.64 -23.55 -1.84
N LEU A 232 14.80 -23.15 -0.88
CA LEU A 232 15.23 -22.55 0.39
C LEU A 232 16.31 -23.38 1.11
N ARG A 233 16.28 -24.71 0.94
CA ARG A 233 17.29 -25.63 1.47
C ARG A 233 18.70 -25.29 1.00
N SER A 234 18.88 -24.83 -0.24
CA SER A 234 20.18 -24.46 -0.81
C SER A 234 20.78 -23.19 -0.19
N ILE A 235 19.95 -22.35 0.44
CA ILE A 235 20.38 -21.10 1.11
C ILE A 235 20.67 -21.34 2.61
N VAL A 236 19.93 -22.25 3.26
CA VAL A 236 20.05 -22.50 4.71
C VAL A 236 21.11 -23.54 5.05
N THR A 237 21.33 -24.53 4.18
CA THR A 237 22.35 -25.59 4.40
C THR A 237 23.80 -25.10 4.54
N PRO A 238 24.26 -24.01 3.88
CA PRO A 238 25.60 -23.46 4.10
C PRO A 238 25.80 -22.82 5.48
N TRP A 239 24.72 -22.52 6.22
CA TRP A 239 24.78 -21.89 7.55
C TRP A 239 24.80 -22.89 8.72
N GLY A 240 25.07 -24.17 8.43
CA GLY A 240 25.41 -25.17 9.45
C GLY A 240 24.22 -25.87 10.12
N SER A 241 22.99 -25.77 9.61
CA SER A 241 21.89 -26.57 10.15
C SER A 241 21.91 -28.01 9.63
N THR A 242 22.64 -28.89 10.30
CA THR A 242 22.59 -30.35 10.06
C THR A 242 21.46 -31.04 10.83
N ASN A 243 20.29 -30.42 11.01
CA ASN A 243 19.12 -31.07 11.60
C ASN A 243 17.87 -30.86 10.74
N PRO A 244 17.36 -31.89 10.05
CA PRO A 244 16.07 -31.84 9.39
C PRO A 244 14.99 -32.33 10.35
N ASP A 245 14.44 -31.46 11.19
CA ASP A 245 13.16 -31.73 11.86
C ASP A 245 12.49 -30.41 12.27
N PRO A 246 11.40 -29.98 11.60
CA PRO A 246 10.59 -28.89 12.07
C PRO A 246 9.34 -29.43 12.80
N VAL A 247 9.32 -29.26 14.13
CA VAL A 247 8.19 -28.67 14.88
C VAL A 247 6.82 -29.40 14.91
N PHE A 248 6.61 -30.53 14.23
CA PHE A 248 5.40 -31.37 14.42
C PHE A 248 5.74 -32.84 14.70
N GLY A 249 6.41 -33.07 15.83
CA GLY A 249 6.57 -34.40 16.41
C GLY A 249 5.34 -34.81 17.21
N MET A 250 4.25 -35.18 16.54
CA MET A 250 3.15 -35.88 17.19
C MET A 250 2.65 -36.97 16.26
N GLY A 251 3.17 -38.19 16.47
CA GLY A 251 2.73 -39.34 15.69
C GLY A 251 3.76 -40.46 15.52
N GLN A 252 4.52 -40.83 16.56
CA GLN A 252 5.09 -42.18 16.68
C GLN A 252 5.20 -42.61 18.14
N VAL A 253 4.06 -42.98 18.72
CA VAL A 253 4.01 -43.91 19.86
C VAL A 253 2.92 -44.93 19.56
N ILE A 254 3.28 -45.98 18.83
CA ILE A 254 2.61 -47.28 18.90
C ILE A 254 3.73 -48.33 18.88
N ARG A 255 3.95 -48.95 20.04
CA ARG A 255 4.45 -50.32 20.16
C ARG A 255 3.26 -51.19 20.50
#